data_AF-A0A1H3NNX9-F1
#
_entry.id   AF-A0A1H3NNX9-F1
#
_cell.length_a   1.000
_cell.length_b   1.000
_cell.length_c   1.000
_cell.angle_alpha   90.00
_cell.angle_beta   90.00
_cell.angle_gamma   90.00
#
_symmetry.space_group_name_H-M   'P 1'
#
loop_
_entity.id
_entity.type
_entity.pdbx_description
1 polymer ?
#
loop_
_entity_poly.entity_id
_entity_poly.type
_entity_poly.pdbx_seq_one_letter_code
_entity_poly.pdbx_strand_id
1 'polypeptide(L)' 'MDKHRPPITPGCTVLLAGFDDIPEHAFLVEEVFEDLITGTALTGPLSGEYGEPDISLVLRVLTAPT' A
#
# COMPACT_ATOMS: atom_id res chain seq x y z
N MET A 1 14.76 0.15 -16.54
CA MET A 1 14.18 1.48 -16.26
C MET A 1 12.71 1.38 -16.57
N ASP A 2 11.98 0.81 -15.62
CA ASP A 2 10.65 0.25 -15.76
C ASP A 2 9.67 1.40 -15.89
N LYS A 3 9.33 1.75 -17.14
CA LYS A 3 8.65 3.00 -17.49
C LYS A 3 7.14 3.02 -17.21
N HIS A 4 6.59 2.18 -16.33
CA HIS A 4 5.14 2.03 -16.26
C HIS A 4 4.50 1.73 -14.89
N ARG A 5 5.24 1.84 -13.76
CA ARG A 5 4.55 1.86 -12.45
C ARG A 5 4.22 3.32 -12.08
N PRO A 6 2.95 3.66 -11.86
CA PRO A 6 2.60 4.98 -11.32
C PRO A 6 3.34 5.20 -9.99
N PRO A 7 3.79 6.43 -9.68
CA PRO A 7 4.39 6.72 -8.39
C PRO A 7 3.38 6.45 -7.27
N ILE A 8 3.87 5.94 -6.14
CA ILE A 8 3.07 5.83 -4.91
C ILE A 8 3.06 7.21 -4.28
N THR A 9 1.87 7.72 -3.96
CA THR A 9 1.68 9.06 -3.38
C THR A 9 0.66 8.99 -2.24
N PRO A 10 0.71 9.92 -1.28
CA PRO A 10 -0.38 10.12 -0.33
C PRO A 10 -1.75 10.15 -1.02
N GLY A 11 -2.73 9.51 -0.41
CA GLY A 11 -4.12 9.40 -0.89
C GLY A 11 -4.36 8.32 -1.95
N CYS A 12 -3.32 7.67 -2.48
CA CYS A 12 -3.51 6.54 -3.39
C CYS A 12 -3.87 5.26 -2.62
N THR A 13 -4.58 4.34 -3.28
CA THR A 13 -4.75 2.99 -2.76
C THR A 13 -3.77 2.06 -3.46
N VAL A 14 -3.04 1.25 -2.70
CA VAL A 14 -2.12 0.23 -3.22
C VAL A 14 -2.60 -1.17 -2.87
N LEU A 15 -2.16 -2.16 -3.65
CA LEU A 15 -2.26 -3.57 -3.27
C LEU A 15 -0.94 -3.99 -2.64
N LEU A 16 -0.99 -4.47 -1.40
CA LEU A 16 0.15 -5.06 -0.71
C LEU A 16 0.20 -6.56 -0.97
N ALA A 17 1.42 -7.09 -1.10
CA ALA A 17 1.69 -8.51 -1.08
C ALA A 17 1.22 -9.12 0.25
N GLY A 18 0.78 -10.37 0.21
CA GLY A 18 0.56 -11.12 1.44
C GLY A 18 1.88 -11.36 2.17
N PHE A 19 1.83 -11.35 3.49
CA PHE A 19 2.96 -11.65 4.36
C PHE A 19 2.45 -12.38 5.59
N ASP A 20 3.27 -13.28 6.14
CA ASP A 20 2.85 -14.21 7.19
C ASP A 20 1.53 -14.93 6.81
N ASP A 21 0.49 -14.81 7.65
CA ASP A 21 -0.85 -15.34 7.42
C ASP A 21 -1.85 -14.28 6.88
N ILE A 22 -1.35 -13.10 6.50
CA ILE A 22 -2.17 -12.01 5.96
C ILE A 22 -2.19 -12.13 4.44
N PRO A 23 -3.36 -12.30 3.80
CA PRO A 23 -3.45 -12.31 2.35
C PRO A 23 -3.14 -10.92 1.78
N GLU A 24 -2.97 -10.86 0.45
CA GLU A 24 -2.92 -9.57 -0.25
C GLU A 24 -4.13 -8.71 0.11
N HIS A 25 -3.89 -7.43 0.35
CA HIS A 25 -4.95 -6.50 0.76
C HIS A 25 -4.70 -5.10 0.22
N ALA A 26 -5.79 -4.38 0.03
CA ALA A 26 -5.76 -2.97 -0.33
C ALA A 26 -5.38 -2.12 0.89
N PHE A 27 -4.63 -1.07 0.65
CA PHE A 27 -4.10 -0.17 1.67
C PHE A 27 -4.16 1.28 1.17
N LEU A 28 -4.78 2.17 1.96
CA LEU A 28 -4.81 3.60 1.69
C LEU A 28 -3.54 4.23 2.23
N VAL A 29 -2.76 4.85 1.35
CA VAL A 29 -1.51 5.51 1.71
C VAL A 29 -1.79 6.89 2.30
N GLU A 30 -1.24 7.17 3.48
CA GLU A 30 -1.28 8.48 4.13
C GLU A 30 0.06 9.20 3.97
N GLU A 31 1.18 8.55 4.28
CA GLU A 31 2.52 9.10 4.08
C GLU A 31 3.45 8.12 3.34
N VAL A 32 4.46 8.66 2.67
CA VAL A 32 5.50 7.91 1.95
C VAL A 32 6.85 8.36 2.46
N PHE A 33 7.62 7.43 2.99
CA PHE A 33 9.01 7.61 3.42
C PHE A 33 9.95 6.90 2.45
N GLU A 34 11.25 6.93 2.74
CA GLU A 34 12.28 6.34 1.87
C GLU A 34 12.07 4.82 1.66
N ASP A 35 11.75 4.09 2.73
CA ASP A 35 11.65 2.62 2.71
C ASP A 35 10.27 2.06 3.09
N LEU A 36 9.33 2.92 3.53
CA LEU A 36 8.01 2.48 3.97
C LEU A 36 6.91 3.45 3.57
N ILE A 37 5.67 2.96 3.62
CA ILE A 37 4.46 3.77 3.54
C ILE A 37 3.68 3.62 4.85
N THR A 38 2.87 4.62 5.17
CA THR A 38 1.93 4.53 6.29
C THR A 38 0.50 4.70 5.82
N GLY A 39 -0.45 4.33 6.65
CA GLY A 39 -1.88 4.53 6.40
C GLY A 39 -2.72 3.36 6.88
N THR A 40 -3.84 3.12 6.22
CA THR A 40 -4.90 2.24 6.73
C THR A 40 -5.19 1.10 5.78
N ALA A 41 -5.23 -0.13 6.29
CA ALA A 41 -5.67 -1.30 5.51
C ALA A 41 -7.17 -1.21 5.22
N LEU A 42 -7.55 -1.41 3.96
CA LEU A 42 -8.94 -1.29 3.49
C LEU A 42 -9.67 -2.62 3.36
N THR A 43 -8.93 -3.73 3.32
CA THR A 43 -9.48 -5.08 3.13
C THR A 43 -8.69 -6.11 3.92
N GLY A 44 -9.21 -7.32 3.99
CA GLY A 44 -8.53 -8.44 4.65
C GLY A 44 -8.63 -8.38 6.18
N PRO A 45 -7.86 -9.24 6.89
CA PRO A 45 -7.94 -9.37 8.34
C PRO A 45 -7.57 -8.10 9.12
N LEU A 46 -6.80 -7.20 8.50
CA LEU A 46 -6.36 -5.93 9.08
C LEU A 46 -7.24 -4.74 8.70
N SER A 47 -8.41 -4.96 8.08
CA SER A 47 -9.25 -3.85 7.61
C SER A 47 -9.59 -2.86 8.73
N GLY A 48 -9.25 -1.59 8.54
CA GLY A 48 -9.43 -0.50 9.51
C GLY A 48 -8.23 -0.27 10.43
N GLU A 49 -7.23 -1.14 10.41
CA GLU A 49 -6.00 -0.99 11.18
C GLU A 49 -5.01 -0.06 10.47
N TYR A 50 -4.33 0.77 11.27
CA TYR A 50 -3.21 1.57 10.81
C TYR A 50 -1.93 0.73 10.77
N GLY A 51 -1.12 0.92 9.73
CA GLY A 51 0.13 0.18 9.56
C GLY A 51 1.24 0.99 8.89
N GLU A 52 2.43 0.41 8.93
CA GLU A 52 3.67 0.95 8.38
C GLU A 52 4.42 -0.10 7.53
N PRO A 53 3.79 -0.68 6.48
CA PRO A 53 4.42 -1.72 5.68
C PRO A 53 5.59 -1.18 4.86
N ASP A 54 6.60 -2.03 4.68
CA ASP A 54 7.72 -1.78 3.78
C ASP A 54 7.21 -1.53 2.35
N ILE A 55 7.75 -0.50 1.68
CA ILE A 55 7.30 -0.10 0.35
C ILE A 55 7.56 -1.19 -0.70
N SER A 56 8.50 -2.10 -0.44
CA SER A 56 8.78 -3.26 -1.28
C SER A 56 7.61 -4.27 -1.35
N LEU A 57 6.69 -4.26 -0.37
CA LEU A 57 5.48 -5.08 -0.38
C LEU A 57 4.44 -4.56 -1.37
N VAL A 58 4.59 -3.36 -1.93
CA VAL A 58 3.62 -2.80 -2.88
C VAL A 58 3.70 -3.52 -4.23
N LEU A 59 2.62 -4.22 -4.58
CA LEU A 59 2.48 -4.92 -5.86
C LEU A 59 2.01 -4.00 -7.00
N ARG A 60 1.17 -3.00 -6.70
CA ARG A 60 0.65 -2.03 -7.68
C ARG A 60 -0.21 -0.96 -7.02
N VAL A 61 -0.31 0.20 -7.67
CA VAL A 61 -1.30 1.24 -7.35
C VAL A 61 -2.65 0.83 -7.96
N LEU A 62 -3.71 0.86 -7.16
CA LEU A 62 -5.09 0.54 -7.55
C LEU A 62 -5.87 1.79 -7.97
N THR A 63 -5.69 2.90 -7.25
CA THR A 63 -6.37 4.18 -7.51
C THR A 63 -5.41 5.35 -7.39
N ALA A 64 -5.66 6.42 -8.15
CA ALA A 64 -5.00 7.72 -7.93
C ALA A 64 -5.56 8.41 -6.66
N PRO A 65 -4.87 9.44 -6.12
CA PRO A 65 -5.44 10.27 -5.06
C PRO A 65 -6.77 10.89 -5.51
N THR A 66 -7.71 10.96 -4.58
CA THR A 66 -9.01 11.63 -4.79
C THR A 66 -8.88 13.15 -4.70
#